data_AF-A0A6G0WYN9-F1
#
_entry.id   AF-A0A6G0WYN9-F1
#
_cell.length_a   1.000
_cell.length_b   1.000
_cell.length_c   1.000
_cell.angle_alpha   90.00
_cell.angle_beta   90.00
_cell.angle_gamma   90.00
#
_symmetry.space_group_name_H-M   'P 1'
#
loop_
_entity.id
_entity.type
_entity.pdbx_description
1 polymer ?
#
loop_
_entity_poly.entity_id
_entity_poly.type
_entity_poly.pdbx_seq_one_letter_code
_entity_poly.pdbx_strand_id
1 'polypeptide(L)'
;MVSALTIVAAALLATTTYVDAHGTLAKPSLKFTGPNYAGDFYALVHMNALTPQPGDIFTNYPDWNKNAAAFGRAFKASQYKSFKEFILKNQDLSKSRFSNPKTPECGFTDPNGPVVPLPDQLEWYGGQMNHPGPCEVWCDDDIVVPFNTNCAEAYPKGIIP
;
A
#
# COMPACT_ATOMS: atom_id res chain seq x y z
N MET A 1 -23.72 9.26 53.29
CA MET A 1 -24.48 8.72 52.14
C MET A 1 -23.69 9.00 50.88
N VAL A 2 -23.61 8.01 50.00
CA VAL A 2 -22.55 7.78 49.00
C VAL A 2 -22.53 8.86 47.91
N SER A 3 -21.36 9.45 47.65
CA SER A 3 -21.12 10.35 46.51
C SER A 3 -20.78 9.52 45.28
N ALA A 4 -21.64 9.53 44.27
CA ALA A 4 -21.44 8.80 43.03
C ALA A 4 -20.59 9.63 42.06
N LEU A 5 -19.31 9.27 41.90
CA LEU A 5 -18.51 9.69 40.73
C LEU A 5 -18.86 8.78 39.55
N THR A 6 -19.68 9.27 38.63
CA THR A 6 -19.88 8.67 37.31
C THR A 6 -18.70 9.03 36.41
N ILE A 7 -17.73 8.13 36.29
CA ILE A 7 -16.69 8.21 35.25
C ILE A 7 -17.34 7.73 33.95
N VAL A 8 -17.69 8.66 33.06
CA VAL A 8 -18.12 8.33 31.70
C VAL A 8 -16.86 7.98 30.90
N ALA A 9 -16.57 6.69 30.77
CA ALA A 9 -15.56 6.21 29.83
C ALA A 9 -16.10 6.39 28.40
N ALA A 10 -15.64 7.44 27.71
CA ALA A 10 -15.88 7.60 26.29
C ALA A 10 -15.05 6.54 25.54
N ALA A 11 -15.70 5.42 25.16
CA ALA A 11 -15.13 4.49 24.21
C ALA A 11 -15.06 5.18 22.84
N LEU A 12 -13.89 5.69 22.46
CA LEU A 12 -13.61 6.01 21.07
C LEU A 12 -13.65 4.69 20.30
N LEU A 13 -14.77 4.43 19.61
CA LEU A 13 -14.79 3.48 18.52
C LEU A 13 -13.81 4.00 17.46
N ALA A 14 -12.59 3.48 17.47
CA ALA A 14 -11.66 3.64 16.38
C ALA A 14 -12.26 2.93 15.15
N THR A 15 -13.02 3.67 14.35
CA THR A 15 -13.40 3.22 13.02
C THR A 15 -12.11 2.97 12.27
N THR A 16 -11.79 1.71 12.00
CA THR A 16 -10.63 1.34 11.19
C THR A 16 -10.89 1.84 9.78
N THR A 17 -10.39 3.03 9.46
CA THR A 17 -10.43 3.56 8.11
C THR A 17 -9.37 2.84 7.30
N TYR A 18 -9.80 1.94 6.43
CA TYR A 18 -8.93 1.35 5.43
C TYR A 18 -8.89 2.27 4.21
N VAL A 19 -7.72 2.38 3.58
CA VAL A 19 -7.59 3.01 2.26
C VAL A 19 -7.51 1.89 1.24
N ASP A 20 -8.32 2.01 0.19
CA ASP A 20 -8.37 1.05 -0.90
C ASP A 20 -7.51 1.56 -2.06
N ALA A 21 -6.31 0.99 -2.21
CA ALA A 21 -5.38 1.33 -3.27
C ALA A 21 -5.33 0.19 -4.29
N HIS A 22 -5.90 0.44 -5.46
CA HIS A 22 -5.97 -0.51 -6.56
C HIS A 22 -4.96 -0.17 -7.67
N GLY A 23 -4.38 -1.20 -8.30
CA GLY A 23 -3.73 -1.01 -9.59
C GLY A 23 -2.85 -2.17 -10.02
N THR A 24 -2.42 -2.07 -11.28
CA THR A 24 -1.84 -3.17 -12.05
C THR A 24 -0.69 -2.68 -12.88
N LEU A 25 0.37 -3.47 -12.97
CA LEU A 25 1.38 -3.27 -14.01
C LEU A 25 0.83 -3.76 -15.34
N ALA A 26 0.90 -2.89 -16.36
CA ALA A 26 0.73 -3.27 -17.77
C ALA A 26 2.03 -3.88 -18.32
N LYS A 27 3.19 -3.37 -17.91
CA LYS A 27 4.51 -3.95 -18.20
C LYS A 27 5.35 -4.09 -16.92
N PRO A 28 5.99 -5.25 -16.68
CA PRO A 28 5.81 -6.50 -17.41
C PRO A 28 4.36 -7.01 -17.36
N SER A 29 3.92 -7.72 -18.40
CA SER A 29 2.57 -8.28 -18.43
C SER A 29 2.41 -9.34 -17.35
N LEU A 30 1.41 -9.16 -16.48
CA LEU A 30 1.14 -10.09 -15.39
C LEU A 30 0.17 -11.18 -15.81
N LYS A 31 0.39 -12.40 -15.33
CA LYS A 31 -0.62 -13.46 -15.32
C LYS A 31 -1.22 -13.53 -13.92
N PHE A 32 -2.52 -13.38 -13.79
CA PHE A 32 -3.21 -13.48 -12.50
C PHE A 32 -3.63 -14.93 -12.20
N THR A 33 -3.71 -15.27 -10.92
CA THR A 33 -4.16 -16.58 -10.42
C THR A 33 -5.66 -16.85 -10.62
N GLY A 34 -6.44 -15.82 -10.96
CA GLY A 34 -7.90 -15.92 -11.08
C GLY A 34 -8.48 -15.00 -12.16
N PRO A 35 -9.71 -15.30 -12.62
CA PRO A 35 -10.38 -14.57 -13.69
C PRO A 35 -10.97 -13.22 -13.24
N ASN A 36 -11.04 -12.97 -11.92
CA ASN A 36 -11.80 -11.87 -11.34
C ASN A 36 -10.93 -10.69 -10.88
N TYR A 37 -9.82 -10.40 -11.58
CA TYR A 37 -9.05 -9.20 -11.28
C TYR A 37 -9.76 -7.98 -11.89
N ALA A 38 -10.61 -7.32 -11.10
CA ALA A 38 -11.39 -6.15 -11.49
C ALA A 38 -10.79 -4.83 -10.95
N GLY A 39 -9.45 -4.74 -10.95
CA GLY A 39 -8.73 -3.66 -10.26
C GLY A 39 -8.90 -3.76 -8.76
N ASP A 40 -8.61 -4.92 -8.18
CA ASP A 40 -8.75 -5.20 -6.74
C ASP A 40 -7.41 -5.10 -5.98
N PHE A 41 -7.47 -5.02 -4.65
CA PHE A 41 -6.34 -5.02 -3.74
C PHE A 41 -6.21 -6.39 -3.04
N TYR A 42 -4.97 -6.85 -2.87
CA TYR A 42 -4.69 -8.20 -2.38
C TYR A 42 -4.52 -8.28 -0.86
N ALA A 43 -4.26 -7.15 -0.19
CA ALA A 43 -4.05 -7.05 1.25
C ALA A 43 -4.31 -5.63 1.75
N LEU A 44 -4.55 -5.49 3.05
CA LEU A 44 -4.52 -4.19 3.73
C LEU A 44 -3.32 -4.11 4.66
N VAL A 45 -2.76 -2.92 4.80
CA VAL A 45 -1.85 -2.61 5.91
C VAL A 45 -2.62 -1.79 6.93
N HIS A 46 -2.60 -2.24 8.18
CA HIS A 46 -3.31 -1.54 9.23
C HIS A 46 -2.67 -0.18 9.55
N MET A 47 -3.49 0.83 9.81
CA MET A 47 -3.05 2.21 10.02
C MET A 47 -2.07 2.39 11.20
N ASN A 48 -2.10 1.48 12.18
CA ASN A 48 -1.22 1.50 13.35
C ASN A 48 0.12 0.78 13.10
N ALA A 49 0.38 0.28 11.90
CA ALA A 49 1.69 -0.29 11.51
C ALA A 49 2.81 0.76 11.56
N LEU A 50 2.45 2.05 11.53
CA LEU A 50 3.33 3.18 11.75
C LEU A 50 2.70 4.16 12.75
N THR A 51 3.54 4.94 13.40
CA THR A 51 3.10 6.05 14.26
C THR A 51 3.23 7.36 13.48
N PRO A 52 2.15 8.16 13.34
CA PRO A 52 2.25 9.48 12.73
C PRO A 52 3.22 10.37 13.51
N GLN A 53 3.97 11.21 12.81
CA GLN A 53 4.87 12.17 13.45
C GLN A 53 4.07 13.30 14.12
N PRO A 54 4.66 14.06 15.06
CA PRO A 54 3.96 15.18 15.69
C PRO A 54 3.36 16.15 14.66
N GLY A 55 2.05 16.39 14.76
CA GLY A 55 1.30 17.25 13.82
C GLY A 55 0.74 16.52 12.59
N ASP A 56 1.10 15.25 12.38
CA ASP A 56 0.50 14.41 11.35
C ASP A 56 -0.67 13.60 11.89
N ILE A 57 -1.61 13.32 11.00
CA ILE A 57 -2.69 12.35 11.19
C ILE A 57 -2.69 11.41 9.99
N PHE A 58 -3.19 10.19 10.14
CA PHE A 58 -3.43 9.34 8.97
C PHE A 58 -4.92 9.24 8.60
N THR A 59 -5.79 9.64 9.52
CA THR A 59 -7.25 9.61 9.34
C THR A 59 -7.76 10.98 8.90
N ASN A 60 -8.82 11.00 8.08
CA ASN A 60 -9.53 12.22 7.67
C ASN A 60 -8.63 13.34 7.09
N TYR A 61 -7.55 12.97 6.40
CA TYR A 61 -6.70 13.95 5.73
C TYR A 61 -7.48 14.58 4.56
N PRO A 62 -7.64 15.92 4.50
CA PRO A 62 -8.38 16.58 3.41
C PRO A 62 -7.60 16.61 2.09
N ASP A 63 -6.30 16.33 2.14
CA ASP A 63 -5.37 16.37 1.02
C ASP A 63 -4.57 15.06 1.00
N TRP A 64 -4.78 14.27 -0.05
CA TRP A 64 -4.17 12.96 -0.22
C TRP A 64 -2.64 13.04 -0.42
N ASN A 65 -2.12 14.11 -1.02
CA ASN A 65 -0.66 14.29 -1.16
C ASN A 65 -0.02 14.55 0.19
N LYS A 66 -0.69 15.33 1.06
CA LYS A 66 -0.21 15.54 2.44
C LYS A 66 -0.30 14.26 3.28
N ASN A 67 -1.31 13.42 3.05
CA ASN A 67 -1.38 12.10 3.67
C ASN A 67 -0.21 11.20 3.23
N ALA A 68 0.08 11.14 1.94
CA ALA A 68 1.26 10.42 1.43
C ALA A 68 2.56 10.96 2.05
N ALA A 69 2.71 12.28 2.14
CA ALA A 69 3.86 12.91 2.81
C ALA A 69 3.97 12.55 4.30
N ALA A 70 2.85 12.51 5.03
CA ALA A 70 2.80 12.08 6.43
C ALA A 70 3.20 10.62 6.58
N PHE A 71 2.69 9.73 5.71
CA PHE A 71 3.12 8.33 5.65
C PHE A 71 4.63 8.24 5.41
N GLY A 72 5.16 8.97 4.42
CA GLY A 72 6.59 8.95 4.10
C GLY A 72 7.47 9.42 5.26
N ARG A 73 7.04 10.43 6.03
CA ARG A 73 7.75 10.85 7.26
C ARG A 73 7.74 9.75 8.31
N ALA A 74 6.59 9.15 8.56
CA ALA A 74 6.46 8.07 9.55
C ALA A 74 7.26 6.82 9.15
N PHE A 75 7.24 6.45 7.87
CA PHE A 75 8.01 5.33 7.34
C PHE A 75 9.53 5.58 7.47
N LYS A 76 10.01 6.77 7.09
CA LYS A 76 11.43 7.14 7.23
C LYS A 76 11.91 7.18 8.69
N ALA A 77 11.01 7.47 9.63
CA ALA A 77 11.30 7.45 11.07
C ALA A 77 11.17 6.05 11.68
N SER A 78 10.71 5.06 10.93
CA SER A 78 10.49 3.70 11.40
C SER A 78 11.78 2.87 11.41
N GLN A 79 11.67 1.63 11.90
CA GLN A 79 12.77 0.67 11.93
C GLN A 79 13.01 -0.06 10.60
N TYR A 80 12.02 -0.03 9.69
CA TYR A 80 12.05 -0.79 8.44
C TYR A 80 13.14 -0.26 7.51
N LYS A 81 13.85 -1.18 6.84
CA LYS A 81 14.95 -0.85 5.92
C LYS A 81 14.48 -0.65 4.49
N SER A 82 13.34 -1.24 4.15
CA SER A 82 12.72 -1.06 2.85
C SER A 82 11.20 -1.07 2.93
N PHE A 83 10.56 -0.56 1.88
CA PHE A 83 9.11 -0.59 1.80
C PHE A 83 8.59 -2.01 1.57
N LYS A 84 9.32 -2.85 0.83
CA LYS A 84 9.07 -4.30 0.72
C LYS A 84 9.02 -4.97 2.10
N GLU A 85 10.00 -4.70 2.97
CA GLU A 85 10.03 -5.24 4.34
C GLU A 85 8.80 -4.82 5.14
N PHE A 86 8.45 -3.53 5.08
CA PHE A 86 7.27 -2.99 5.75
C PHE A 86 5.97 -3.66 5.29
N ILE A 87 5.76 -3.78 3.96
CA ILE A 87 4.55 -4.41 3.41
C ILE A 87 4.50 -5.89 3.80
N LEU A 88 5.57 -6.66 3.56
CA LEU A 88 5.59 -8.09 3.85
C LEU A 88 5.35 -8.40 5.34
N LYS A 89 5.81 -7.50 6.24
CA LYS A 89 5.62 -7.64 7.69
C LYS A 89 4.21 -7.31 8.16
N ASN A 90 3.54 -6.32 7.55
CA ASN A 90 2.32 -5.72 8.10
C ASN A 90 1.06 -5.94 7.26
N GLN A 91 1.17 -6.58 6.10
CA GLN A 91 0.03 -6.90 5.26
C GLN A 91 -0.88 -7.96 5.87
N ASP A 92 -2.19 -7.71 5.81
CA ASP A 92 -3.24 -8.64 6.21
C ASP A 92 -3.97 -9.17 4.97
N LEU A 93 -3.59 -10.38 4.56
CA LEU A 93 -4.17 -11.08 3.41
C LEU A 93 -5.62 -11.54 3.67
N SER A 94 -6.08 -11.55 4.93
CA SER A 94 -7.48 -11.89 5.24
C SER A 94 -8.45 -10.76 4.88
N LYS A 95 -7.92 -9.56 4.59
CA LYS A 95 -8.71 -8.35 4.33
C LYS A 95 -8.85 -7.98 2.84
N SER A 96 -8.45 -8.84 1.91
CA SER A 96 -8.66 -8.63 0.47
C SER A 96 -10.15 -8.58 0.10
N ARG A 97 -10.50 -7.89 -0.99
CA ARG A 97 -11.89 -7.81 -1.47
C ARG A 97 -12.34 -9.05 -2.28
N PHE A 98 -11.43 -9.82 -2.87
CA PHE A 98 -11.73 -11.13 -3.48
C PHE A 98 -10.97 -12.34 -2.89
N SER A 99 -11.53 -13.53 -3.11
CA SER A 99 -10.97 -14.82 -2.72
C SER A 99 -10.06 -15.46 -3.78
N ASN A 100 -9.57 -14.68 -4.75
CA ASN A 100 -8.57 -15.18 -5.71
C ASN A 100 -7.34 -15.71 -4.94
N PRO A 101 -6.70 -16.80 -5.42
CA PRO A 101 -5.47 -17.28 -4.81
C PRO A 101 -4.43 -16.16 -4.79
N LYS A 102 -3.76 -16.00 -3.66
CA LYS A 102 -2.78 -14.93 -3.49
C LYS A 102 -1.69 -15.37 -2.53
N THR A 103 -0.51 -14.79 -2.70
CA THR A 103 0.62 -14.98 -1.79
C THR A 103 1.09 -13.64 -1.25
N PRO A 104 1.77 -13.62 -0.09
CA PRO A 104 2.36 -12.40 0.45
C PRO A 104 3.27 -11.68 -0.54
N GLU A 105 4.01 -12.41 -1.37
CA GLU A 105 5.04 -11.87 -2.27
C GLU A 105 4.52 -11.47 -3.65
N CYS A 106 3.54 -12.21 -4.19
CA CYS A 106 3.07 -12.02 -5.57
C CYS A 106 1.70 -11.34 -5.66
N GLY A 107 1.04 -11.09 -4.52
CA GLY A 107 -0.35 -10.64 -4.50
C GLY A 107 -1.22 -11.60 -5.31
N PHE A 108 -1.97 -11.09 -6.29
CA PHE A 108 -2.79 -11.90 -7.20
C PHE A 108 -2.03 -12.45 -8.43
N THR A 109 -0.75 -12.13 -8.60
CA THR A 109 0.06 -12.64 -9.71
C THR A 109 0.36 -14.12 -9.50
N ASP A 110 0.27 -14.92 -10.56
CA ASP A 110 0.59 -16.35 -10.56
C ASP A 110 2.11 -16.53 -10.46
N PRO A 111 2.65 -17.04 -9.32
CA PRO A 111 4.09 -17.24 -9.15
C PRO A 111 4.64 -18.32 -10.09
N ASN A 112 3.78 -19.18 -10.64
CA ASN A 112 4.13 -20.20 -11.62
C ASN A 112 3.72 -19.78 -13.05
N GLY A 113 3.45 -18.49 -13.26
CA GLY A 113 3.17 -17.93 -14.57
C GLY A 113 4.38 -18.02 -15.52
N PRO A 114 4.17 -17.78 -16.82
CA PRO A 114 5.27 -17.74 -17.77
C PRO A 114 6.24 -16.62 -17.41
N VAL A 115 7.55 -16.90 -17.50
CA VAL A 115 8.58 -15.87 -17.40
C VAL A 115 8.48 -14.94 -18.61
N VAL A 116 8.47 -13.64 -18.35
CA VAL A 116 8.46 -12.60 -19.39
C VAL A 116 9.78 -11.82 -19.33
N PRO A 117 10.31 -11.33 -20.48
CA PRO A 117 11.47 -10.46 -20.46
C PRO A 117 11.24 -9.22 -19.59
N LEU A 118 12.28 -8.80 -18.87
CA LEU A 118 12.25 -7.52 -18.16
C LEU A 118 12.19 -6.38 -19.18
N PRO A 119 11.19 -5.49 -19.10
CA PRO A 119 11.15 -4.31 -19.96
C PRO A 119 12.15 -3.26 -19.49
N ASP A 120 12.53 -2.33 -20.38
CA ASP A 120 13.38 -1.18 -20.02
C ASP A 120 12.69 -0.22 -19.03
N GLN A 121 11.35 -0.26 -18.96
CA GLN A 121 10.52 0.57 -18.11
C GLN A 121 9.29 -0.21 -17.67
N LEU A 122 8.84 0.05 -16.44
CA LEU A 122 7.53 -0.42 -16.00
C LEU A 122 6.44 0.53 -16.47
N GLU A 123 5.30 -0.05 -16.85
CA GLU A 123 4.13 0.72 -17.25
C GLU A 123 2.97 0.37 -16.34
N TRP A 124 2.36 1.40 -15.74
CA TRP A 124 1.15 1.27 -14.96
C TRP A 124 -0.06 1.19 -15.90
N TYR A 125 -0.98 0.27 -15.60
CA TYR A 125 -2.21 0.13 -16.37
C TYR A 125 -3.03 1.43 -16.31
N GLY A 126 -3.53 1.88 -17.46
CA GLY A 126 -4.24 3.16 -17.58
C GLY A 126 -3.33 4.39 -17.69
N GLY A 127 -2.01 4.22 -17.67
CA GLY A 127 -1.04 5.29 -17.94
C GLY A 127 -0.87 6.31 -16.82
N GLN A 128 -1.35 6.02 -15.60
CA GLN A 128 -1.12 6.84 -14.41
C GLN A 128 -1.56 6.10 -13.14
N MET A 129 -0.93 6.40 -12.01
CA MET A 129 -1.39 5.96 -10.69
C MET A 129 -2.46 6.94 -10.18
N ASN A 130 -3.65 6.44 -9.88
CA ASN A 130 -4.81 7.31 -9.54
C ASN A 130 -4.79 7.84 -8.09
N HIS A 131 -3.97 7.24 -7.21
CA HIS A 131 -3.91 7.59 -5.80
C HIS A 131 -2.49 8.01 -5.42
N PRO A 132 -2.32 9.15 -4.71
CA PRO A 132 -1.06 9.48 -4.08
C PRO A 132 -0.68 8.40 -3.09
N GLY A 133 0.57 7.93 -3.18
CA GLY A 133 1.01 6.85 -2.32
C GLY A 133 2.44 6.40 -2.59
N PRO A 134 3.01 5.67 -1.63
CA PRO A 134 4.37 5.19 -1.73
C PRO A 134 4.52 4.10 -2.78
N CYS A 135 5.71 4.00 -3.37
CA CYS A 135 6.12 2.81 -4.10
C CYS A 135 7.61 2.55 -3.95
N GLU A 136 7.97 1.30 -4.18
CA GLU A 136 9.34 0.79 -4.26
C GLU A 136 9.27 -0.43 -5.19
N VAL A 137 10.24 -0.58 -6.09
CA VAL A 137 10.24 -1.67 -7.07
C VAL A 137 11.51 -2.48 -6.90
N TRP A 138 11.33 -3.79 -6.92
CA TRP A 138 12.39 -4.77 -6.80
C TRP A 138 12.41 -5.68 -8.02
N CYS A 139 13.62 -6.03 -8.45
CA CYS A 139 13.86 -7.20 -9.26
C CYS A 139 14.66 -8.17 -8.38
N ASP A 140 14.02 -9.27 -7.97
CA ASP A 140 14.59 -10.20 -6.99
C ASP A 140 15.04 -9.49 -5.69
N ASP A 141 16.35 -9.43 -5.47
CA ASP A 141 17.00 -8.81 -4.31
C ASP A 141 17.53 -7.40 -4.59
N ASP A 142 17.38 -6.91 -5.82
CA ASP A 142 17.85 -5.59 -6.25
C ASP A 142 16.71 -4.58 -6.24
N ILE A 143 16.95 -3.43 -5.59
CA ILE A 143 16.07 -2.27 -5.67
C ILE A 143 16.31 -1.58 -7.02
N VAL A 144 15.32 -1.63 -7.91
CA VAL A 144 15.38 -0.95 -9.22
C VAL A 144 14.75 0.45 -9.14
N VAL A 145 13.72 0.63 -8.31
CA VAL A 145 13.14 1.93 -8.00
C VAL A 145 13.15 2.12 -6.49
N PRO A 146 14.03 2.99 -5.96
CA PRO A 146 14.07 3.30 -4.54
C PRO A 146 12.74 3.84 -4.04
N PHE A 147 12.50 3.67 -2.73
CA PHE A 147 11.32 4.19 -2.07
C PHE A 147 11.06 5.66 -2.45
N ASN A 148 9.88 5.89 -3.01
CA ASN A 148 9.33 7.21 -3.21
C ASN A 148 8.02 7.32 -2.45
N THR A 149 7.81 8.46 -1.79
CA THR A 149 6.64 8.72 -0.96
C THR A 149 5.37 8.94 -1.76
N ASN A 150 5.49 9.44 -3.00
CA ASN A 150 4.35 9.74 -3.87
C ASN A 150 4.68 9.41 -5.33
N CYS A 151 4.42 8.17 -5.74
CA CYS A 151 4.75 7.71 -7.08
C CYS A 151 3.78 8.21 -8.15
N ALA A 152 2.54 8.55 -7.78
CA ALA A 152 1.61 9.21 -8.70
C ALA A 152 2.13 10.58 -9.13
N GLU A 153 2.77 11.31 -8.22
CA GLU A 153 3.40 12.60 -8.51
C GLU A 153 4.75 12.44 -9.23
N ALA A 154 5.58 11.48 -8.82
CA ALA A 154 6.89 11.26 -9.44
C ALA A 154 6.80 10.70 -10.86
N TYR A 155 5.78 9.87 -11.13
CA TYR A 155 5.58 9.17 -12.40
C TYR A 155 4.17 9.44 -12.93
N PRO A 156 3.83 10.69 -13.31
CA PRO A 156 2.47 11.09 -13.65
C PRO A 156 1.92 10.44 -14.93
N LYS A 157 2.80 9.82 -15.72
CA LYS A 157 2.45 9.06 -16.93
C LYS A 157 2.45 7.54 -16.71
N GLY A 158 2.56 7.10 -15.46
CA GLY A 158 2.64 5.68 -15.12
C GLY A 158 3.85 4.96 -15.72
N ILE A 159 4.84 5.70 -16.22
CA ILE A 159 6.10 5.16 -16.75
C ILE A 159 7.13 5.30 -15.64
N ILE A 160 7.61 4.17 -15.16
CA ILE A 160 8.57 4.08 -14.06
C ILE A 160 9.86 3.48 -14.66
N PRO A 161 11.03 4.09 -14.43
CA PRO A 161 12.31 3.58 -14.94
C PRO A 161 12.69 2.23 -14.33
#